data_AF-A0A9N8ZR65-F1
#
_entry.id   AF-A0A9N8ZR65-F1
#
_cell.length_a   1.000
_cell.length_b   1.000
_cell.length_c   1.000
_cell.angle_alpha   90.00
_cell.angle_beta   90.00
_cell.angle_gamma   90.00
#
_symmetry.space_group_name_H-M   'P 1'
#
loop_
_entity.id
_entity.type
_entity.pdbx_description
1 polymer ?
#
loop_
_entity_poly.entity_id
_entity_poly.type
_entity_poly.pdbx_seq_one_letter_code
_entity_poly.pdbx_strand_id
1 'polypeptide(L)' 'MAEQSENIFSSHTFVYDYPNSSKIETYYQANRRLFSSFYNIISLETYSTLLKLT' A
#
# COMPACT_ATOMS: atom_id res chain seq x y z
N MET A 1 22.91 -26.58 -5.12
CA MET A 1 21.65 -26.22 -4.45
C MET A 1 21.23 -24.86 -4.99
N ALA A 2 20.21 -24.83 -5.82
CA ALA A 2 19.65 -23.60 -6.37
C ALA A 2 18.51 -23.19 -5.43
N GLU A 3 18.75 -22.23 -4.54
CA GLU A 3 17.71 -21.70 -3.69
C GLU A 3 16.90 -20.69 -4.49
N GLN A 4 15.61 -20.98 -4.55
CA GLN A 4 14.61 -20.37 -5.41
C GLN A 4 14.61 -18.85 -5.28
N SER A 5 14.51 -18.15 -6.41
CA SER A 5 14.09 -16.75 -6.42
C SER A 5 12.61 -16.70 -5.99
N GLU A 6 12.37 -16.81 -4.69
CA GLU A 6 11.05 -16.68 -4.12
C GLU A 6 10.62 -15.22 -4.26
N ASN A 7 9.51 -15.02 -4.93
CA ASN A 7 8.90 -13.73 -5.24
C ASN A 7 8.96 -12.77 -4.02
N ILE A 8 9.87 -11.78 -4.05
CA ILE A 8 10.22 -10.87 -2.93
C ILE A 8 9.09 -9.84 -2.65
N PHE A 9 7.94 -9.96 -3.31
CA PHE A 9 6.84 -9.02 -3.18
C PHE A 9 5.69 -9.62 -2.36
N SER A 10 5.43 -9.04 -1.19
CA SER A 10 4.24 -9.33 -0.38
C SER A 10 3.10 -8.38 -0.75
N SER A 11 1.88 -8.91 -0.82
CA SER A 11 0.68 -8.09 -0.99
C SER A 11 0.41 -7.29 0.27
N HIS A 12 0.19 -5.99 0.12
CA HIS A 12 -0.21 -5.08 1.19
C HIS A 12 -1.69 -4.73 1.04
N THR A 13 -2.45 -4.86 2.12
CA THR A 13 -3.83 -4.37 2.21
C THR A 13 -3.80 -3.00 2.86
N PHE A 14 -4.40 -2.01 2.21
CA PHE A 14 -4.52 -0.64 2.71
C PHE A 14 -5.96 -0.40 3.18
N VAL A 15 -6.11 0.09 4.40
CA VAL A 15 -7.40 0.50 4.97
C VAL A 15 -7.32 1.98 5.28
N TYR A 16 -8.26 2.75 4.73
CA TYR A 16 -8.35 4.19 4.94
C TYR A 16 -9.81 4.62 5.02
N ASP A 17 -10.08 5.63 5.84
CA ASP A 17 -11.40 6.24 6.04
C ASP A 17 -11.30 7.76 5.85
N TYR A 18 -10.77 8.17 4.70
CA TYR A 18 -10.70 9.58 4.33
C TYR A 18 -12.07 10.04 3.79
N PRO A 19 -12.60 11.23 4.17
CA PRO A 19 -11.95 12.32 4.93
C PRO A 19 -12.08 12.26 6.46
N ASN A 20 -12.77 11.27 7.02
CA ASN A 20 -13.03 11.19 8.46
C ASN A 20 -11.76 10.98 9.29
N SER A 21 -10.74 10.37 8.69
CA SER A 21 -9.43 10.11 9.27
C SER A 21 -8.32 10.42 8.25
N SER A 22 -7.26 11.08 8.72
CA SER A 22 -6.02 11.27 7.95
C SER A 22 -5.05 10.09 8.10
N LYS A 23 -5.44 9.01 8.78
CA LYS A 23 -4.60 7.82 8.96
C LYS A 23 -4.91 6.74 7.93
N ILE A 24 -3.86 6.12 7.42
CA ILE A 24 -3.91 4.93 6.59
C ILE A 24 -3.24 3.80 7.36
N GLU A 25 -3.94 2.68 7.47
CA GLU A 25 -3.43 1.46 8.06
C GLU A 25 -3.04 0.48 6.96
N THR A 26 -1.91 -0.19 7.10
CA THR A 26 -1.47 -1.20 6.15
C THR A 26 -1.16 -2.51 6.84
N TYR A 27 -1.54 -3.59 6.18
CA TYR A 27 -1.38 -4.94 6.69
C TYR A 27 -0.73 -5.81 5.62
N TYR A 28 0.28 -6.59 6.02
CA TYR A 28 0.84 -7.62 5.15
C TYR A 28 1.16 -8.87 5.96
N GLN A 29 1.11 -10.02 5.28
CA GLN A 29 1.51 -11.30 5.86
C GLN A 29 2.83 -11.74 5.25
N ALA A 30 3.78 -12.10 6.10
CA ALA A 30 5.04 -12.70 5.69
C ALA A 30 5.38 -13.82 6.68
N ASN A 31 5.77 -15.00 6.17
CA ASN A 31 6.16 -16.14 6.99
C ASN A 31 5.14 -16.49 8.09
N ARG A 32 3.84 -16.47 7.74
CA ARG A 32 2.71 -16.70 8.67
C ARG A 32 2.60 -15.68 9.82
N ARG A 33 3.30 -14.56 9.74
CA ARG A 33 3.21 -13.44 10.69
C ARG A 33 2.53 -12.25 10.02
N LEU A 34 1.60 -11.64 10.75
CA LEU A 34 0.96 -10.40 10.36
C LEU A 34 1.82 -9.22 10.83
N PHE A 35 2.03 -8.26 9.94
CA PHE A 35 2.70 -7.00 10.22
C PHE A 35 1.75 -5.84 9.88
N SER A 36 1.87 -4.76 10.63
CA SER A 36 1.05 -3.57 10.48
C SER A 36 1.90 -2.30 10.50
N SER A 37 1.59 -1.35 9.62
CA SER A 37 2.17 -0.01 9.59
C SER A 37 1.09 1.06 9.52
N PHE A 38 1.40 2.25 10.02
CA PHE A 38 0.49 3.40 10.05
C PHE A 38 1.13 4.58 9.33
N TYR A 39 0.38 5.21 8.43
CA TYR A 39 0.80 6.38 7.66
C TYR A 39 -0.18 7.52 7.88
N ASN A 40 0.30 8.75 7.82
CA ASN A 40 -0.54 9.94 7.83
C ASN A 40 -0.61 10.52 6.42
N ILE A 41 -1.82 10.88 5.97
CA ILE A 41 -2.05 11.67 4.76
C ILE A 41 -1.58 13.11 5.04
N ILE A 42 -0.56 13.57 4.33
CA ILE A 42 -0.02 14.93 4.47
C ILE A 42 -0.51 15.89 3.38
N SER A 43 -0.91 15.36 2.23
CA SER A 43 -1.47 16.11 1.12
C SER A 43 -2.33 15.19 0.25
N LEU A 44 -3.24 15.79 -0.50
CA LEU A 44 -4.02 15.10 -1.54
C LEU A 44 -3.74 15.80 -2.85
N GLU A 45 -3.18 15.06 -3.79
CA GLU A 45 -3.08 15.52 -5.17
C GLU A 45 -4.17 14.86 -5.99
N THR A 46 -4.94 15.69 -6.69
CA THR A 46 -5.79 15.22 -7.79
C THR A 46 -4.92 15.11 -9.02
N TYR A 47 -4.54 13.88 -9.40
CA TYR A 47 -4.05 13.65 -10.74
C TYR A 47 -5.15 14.03 -11.72
N SER A 48 -4.88 15.02 -12.56
CA SER A 48 -5.80 15.37 -13.64
C SER A 48 -5.97 14.15 -14.54
N THR A 49 -7.18 13.60 -14.60
CA THR A 49 -7.53 12.45 -15.46
C THR A 49 -7.55 12.83 -16.95
N LEU A 50 -7.10 14.02 -17.32
CA LEU A 50 -6.67 14.34 -18.67
C LEU A 50 -5.41 13.54 -19.00
N LEU A 51 -5.59 12.23 -19.16
CA LEU A 51 -4.72 11.43 -20.00
C LEU A 51 -4.85 12.05 -21.39
N LYS A 52 -3.92 12.93 -21.73
CA LYS A 52 -3.86 13.52 -23.07
C LYS A 52 -3.45 12.39 -24.00
N LEU A 53 -4.43 11.66 -24.53
CA LEU A 53 -4.25 10.71 -25.60
C LEU A 53 -3.74 11.52 -26.79
N THR A 54 -2.43 11.52 -27.02
CA THR A 54 -1.79 12.15 -28.18
C THR A 54 -1.03 11.09 -28.94
#